data_AF-A0A8T5EJ48-F1
#
_entry.id   AF-A0A8T5EJ48-F1
#
_cell.length_a   1.000
_cell.length_b   1.000
_cell.length_c   1.000
_cell.angle_alpha   90.00
_cell.angle_beta   90.00
_cell.angle_gamma   90.00
#
_symmetry.space_group_name_H-M   'P 1'
#
loop_
_entity.id
_entity.type
_entity.pdbx_description
1 polymer ?
#
loop_
_entity_poly.entity_id
_entity_poly.type
_entity_poly.pdbx_seq_one_letter_code
_entity_poly.pdbx_strand_id
1 'polypeptide(L)'
;MTQIQSEHTRFERARIIGARALQIGMGAPLNASEEDLRKEFKSELISLFGVEEANIRFVLDPLKIALFEYERNLIPIDTSPE
;
A
#
# COMPACT_ATOMS: atom_id res chain seq x y z
N MET A 1 13.04 18.59 -15.38
CA MET A 1 12.81 19.25 -14.07
C MET A 1 12.67 18.12 -13.06
N THR A 2 13.69 17.87 -12.25
CA THR A 2 13.68 16.81 -11.24
C THR A 2 12.86 17.34 -10.06
N GLN A 3 11.67 16.80 -9.83
CA GLN A 3 10.87 17.16 -8.66
C GLN A 3 11.59 16.61 -7.43
N ILE A 4 12.16 17.51 -6.63
CA ILE A 4 12.64 17.19 -5.29
C ILE A 4 11.38 17.03 -4.44
N GLN A 5 10.89 15.80 -4.27
CA GLN A 5 9.80 15.53 -3.33
C GLN A 5 10.36 15.72 -1.91
N SER A 6 9.91 16.76 -1.22
CA SER A 6 10.09 16.87 0.24
C SER A 6 9.43 15.67 0.93
N GLU A 7 9.95 15.28 2.09
CA GLU A 7 9.28 14.25 2.88
C GLU A 7 7.98 14.80 3.47
N HIS A 8 6.86 14.08 3.31
CA HIS A 8 5.62 14.41 3.99
C HIS A 8 5.80 14.39 5.52
N THR A 9 5.16 15.33 6.21
CA THR A 9 5.04 15.28 7.67
C THR A 9 4.32 13.99 8.10
N ARG A 10 4.49 13.60 9.37
CA ARG A 10 3.77 12.44 9.92
C ARG A 10 2.24 12.54 9.78
N PHE A 11 1.70 13.76 9.80
CA PHE A 11 0.26 14.01 9.69
C PHE A 11 -0.22 13.89 8.24
N GLU A 12 0.54 14.43 7.29
CA GLU A 12 0.26 14.27 5.86
C GLU A 12 0.39 12.80 5.44
N ARG A 13 1.45 12.11 5.89
CA ARG A 13 1.62 10.68 5.67
C ARG A 13 0.41 9.88 6.18
N ALA A 14 -0.03 10.14 7.40
CA ALA A 14 -1.21 9.49 7.97
C ALA A 14 -2.49 9.80 7.17
N ARG A 15 -2.69 11.06 6.75
CA ARG A 15 -3.84 11.48 5.94
C ARG A 15 -3.87 10.75 4.59
N ILE A 16 -2.74 10.72 3.88
CA ILE A 16 -2.62 10.12 2.55
C ILE A 16 -2.91 8.61 2.62
N ILE A 17 -2.24 7.91 3.54
CA ILE A 17 -2.41 6.46 3.70
C ILE A 17 -3.85 6.13 4.14
N GLY A 18 -4.39 6.87 5.10
CA GLY A 18 -5.76 6.66 5.59
C GLY A 18 -6.81 6.87 4.51
N ALA A 19 -6.72 7.96 3.74
CA ALA A 19 -7.62 8.22 2.63
C ALA A 19 -7.50 7.13 1.55
N ARG A 20 -6.28 6.69 1.24
CA ARG A 20 -6.06 5.64 0.25
C ARG A 20 -6.60 4.28 0.70
N ALA A 21 -6.38 3.90 1.95
CA ALA A 21 -6.94 2.67 2.51
C ALA A 21 -8.47 2.65 2.43
N LEU A 22 -9.14 3.79 2.71
CA LEU A 22 -10.58 3.92 2.56
C LEU A 22 -11.03 3.72 1.10
N GLN A 23 -10.35 4.35 0.13
CA GLN A 23 -10.66 4.18 -1.30
C GLN A 23 -10.55 2.71 -1.73
N ILE A 24 -9.48 2.03 -1.33
CA ILE A 24 -9.27 0.60 -1.63
C ILE A 24 -10.41 -0.24 -1.01
N GLY A 25 -10.78 0.04 0.24
CA GLY A 25 -11.91 -0.63 0.90
C GLY A 25 -13.26 -0.40 0.20
N MET A 26 -13.38 0.67 -0.57
CA MET A 26 -14.55 0.98 -1.41
C MET A 26 -14.46 0.39 -2.84
N GLY A 27 -13.42 -0.40 -3.14
CA GLY A 27 -13.25 -1.06 -4.43
C GLY A 27 -12.53 -0.21 -5.49
N ALA A 28 -11.81 0.84 -5.09
CA ALA A 28 -10.95 1.58 -6.00
C ALA A 28 -9.84 0.67 -6.60
N PRO A 29 -9.41 0.92 -7.84
CA PRO A 29 -8.35 0.14 -8.46
C PRO A 29 -7.03 0.27 -7.70
N LEU A 30 -6.27 -0.83 -7.65
CA LEU A 30 -4.95 -0.89 -7.07
C LEU A 30 -3.90 -0.43 -8.09
N ASN A 31 -2.90 0.29 -7.61
CA ASN A 31 -1.72 0.70 -8.38
C ASN A 31 -0.55 -0.26 -8.18
N ALA A 32 -0.63 -1.14 -7.18
CA ALA A 32 0.30 -2.24 -6.96
C ALA A 32 -0.12 -3.50 -7.74
N SER A 33 0.85 -4.26 -8.23
CA SER A 33 0.59 -5.56 -8.86
C SER A 33 0.32 -6.63 -7.79
N GLU A 34 -0.53 -7.61 -8.12
CA GLU A 34 -0.80 -8.74 -7.23
C GLU A 34 0.49 -9.51 -6.90
N GLU A 35 1.38 -9.68 -7.87
CA GLU A 35 2.63 -10.40 -7.69
C GLU A 35 3.53 -9.70 -6.66
N ASP A 36 3.62 -8.37 -6.71
CA ASP A 36 4.43 -7.61 -5.77
C ASP A 36 3.86 -7.66 -4.35
N LEU A 37 2.53 -7.52 -4.21
CA LEU A 37 1.85 -7.65 -2.92
C LEU A 37 2.06 -9.05 -2.33
N ARG A 38 1.95 -10.10 -3.14
CA ARG A 38 2.20 -11.47 -2.69
C ARG A 38 3.63 -11.67 -2.23
N LYS A 39 4.61 -11.12 -2.94
CA LYS A 39 6.02 -11.21 -2.56
C LYS A 39 6.29 -10.50 -1.23
N GLU A 40 5.78 -9.29 -1.08
CA GLU A 40 6.00 -8.45 0.11
C GLU A 40 5.44 -9.12 1.37
N PHE A 41 4.19 -9.59 1.32
CA PHE A 41 3.50 -10.11 2.50
C PHE A 41 3.59 -11.64 2.64
N LYS A 42 4.43 -12.32 1.83
CA LYS A 42 4.51 -13.79 1.82
C LYS A 42 4.87 -14.38 3.19
N SER A 43 5.88 -13.80 3.84
CA SER A 43 6.38 -14.28 5.14
C SER A 43 5.29 -14.19 6.21
N GLU A 44 4.56 -13.08 6.23
CA GLU A 44 3.45 -12.85 7.14
C GLU A 44 2.29 -13.84 6.87
N LEU A 45 1.90 -14.02 5.60
CA LEU A 45 0.87 -14.98 5.22
C LEU A 45 1.23 -16.41 5.64
N ILE A 46 2.50 -16.81 5.47
CA ILE A 46 2.99 -18.12 5.91
C ILE A 46 2.90 -18.24 7.43
N SER A 47 3.28 -17.19 8.17
CA SER A 47 3.23 -17.21 9.64
C SER A 47 1.80 -17.31 10.18
N LEU A 48 0.83 -16.72 9.50
CA LEU A 48 -0.57 -16.69 9.95
C LEU A 48 -1.36 -17.94 9.53
N PHE A 49 -1.09 -18.47 8.34
CA PHE A 49 -1.94 -19.46 7.69
C PHE A 49 -1.21 -20.75 7.28
N GLY A 50 0.12 -20.81 7.45
CA GLY A 50 0.94 -21.90 6.98
C GLY A 50 1.28 -21.80 5.48
N VAL A 51 2.22 -22.64 5.03
CA VAL A 51 2.82 -22.56 3.68
C VAL A 51 1.80 -22.83 2.57
N GLU A 52 0.91 -23.79 2.77
CA GLU A 52 -0.06 -24.21 1.75
C GLU A 52 -1.12 -23.13 1.51
N GLU A 53 -1.71 -22.58 2.58
CA GLU A 53 -2.77 -21.58 2.46
C GLU A 53 -2.23 -20.21 2.01
N ALA A 54 -0.98 -19.86 2.36
CA ALA A 54 -0.37 -18.59 1.97
C ALA A 54 -0.24 -18.41 0.45
N ASN A 55 -0.14 -19.51 -0.31
CA ASN A 55 -0.07 -19.44 -1.78
C ASN A 55 -1.43 -19.19 -2.45
N ILE A 56 -2.54 -19.40 -1.72
CA ILE A 56 -3.90 -19.29 -2.24
C ILE A 56 -4.57 -18.00 -1.76
N ARG A 57 -4.28 -17.55 -0.53
CA ARG A 57 -4.89 -16.36 0.05
C ARG A 57 -4.33 -15.07 -0.58
N PHE A 58 -5.20 -14.09 -0.74
CA PHE A 58 -4.87 -12.74 -1.21
C PHE A 58 -4.73 -11.79 -0.03
N VAL A 59 -3.79 -10.84 -0.12
CA VAL A 59 -3.74 -9.72 0.81
C VAL A 59 -4.85 -8.76 0.43
N LEU A 60 -5.91 -8.71 1.24
CA LEU A 60 -7.05 -7.82 1.05
C LEU A 60 -7.13 -6.71 2.10
N ASP A 61 -6.12 -6.58 2.98
CA ASP A 61 -6.08 -5.49 3.96
C ASP A 61 -5.83 -4.16 3.24
N PRO A 62 -6.82 -3.25 3.17
CA PRO A 62 -6.69 -1.99 2.45
C PRO A 62 -5.58 -1.10 3.00
N LEU A 63 -5.31 -1.19 4.31
CA LEU A 63 -4.28 -0.38 4.96
C LEU A 63 -2.88 -0.82 4.53
N LYS A 64 -2.64 -2.14 4.45
CA LYS A 64 -1.35 -2.68 4.00
C LYS A 64 -1.08 -2.37 2.54
N ILE A 65 -2.11 -2.46 1.70
CA ILE A 65 -1.99 -2.11 0.28
C ILE A 65 -1.70 -0.61 0.14
N ALA A 66 -2.42 0.25 0.89
CA ALA A 66 -2.16 1.69 0.90
C ALA A 66 -0.74 2.04 1.39
N LEU A 67 -0.25 1.37 2.44
CA LEU A 67 1.12 1.52 2.93
C LEU A 67 2.14 1.15 1.85
N PHE A 68 1.95 -0.01 1.21
CA PHE A 68 2.82 -0.48 0.13
C PHE A 68 2.85 0.50 -1.05
N GLU A 69 1.69 0.99 -1.48
CA GLU A 69 1.60 1.98 -2.56
C GLU A 69 2.26 3.31 -2.18
N TYR A 70 2.10 3.75 -0.92
CA TYR A 70 2.73 4.97 -0.42
C TYR A 70 4.26 4.86 -0.45
N GLU A 71 4.82 3.78 0.10
CA GLU A 71 6.27 3.57 0.21
C GLU A 71 6.96 3.46 -1.16
N ARG A 72 6.22 3.02 -2.18
CA ARG A 72 6.71 2.92 -3.56
C ARG A 72 6.34 4.11 -4.44
N ASN A 73 5.78 5.19 -3.87
CA ASN A 73 5.32 6.37 -4.60
C ASN A 73 4.33 6.03 -5.74
N LEU A 74 3.48 5.02 -5.54
CA LEU A 74 2.47 4.57 -6.50
C LEU A 74 1.11 5.26 -6.28
N ILE A 75 0.92 5.93 -5.14
CA ILE A 75 -0.28 6.75 -4.92
C ILE A 75 -0.13 8.03 -5.75
N PRO A 76 -1.09 8.35 -6.65
CA PRO A 76 -1.09 9.61 -7.35
C PRO A 76 -1.42 10.74 -6.36
N ILE A 77 -0.38 11.35 -5.80
CA ILE A 77 -0.47 12.43 -4.82
C ILE A 77 -0.20 13.74 -5.56
N ASP A 78 -1.22 14.59 -5.68
CA ASP A 78 -1.08 15.94 -6.26
C ASP A 78 -0.63 16.99 -5.23
N THR A 79 -0.45 16.61 -3.96
CA THR A 79 -0.01 17.53 -2.90
C THR A 79 1.50 17.62 -2.89
N SER A 80 2.03 18.81 -3.20
CA SER A 80 3.38 19.18 -2.77
C SER A 80 3.40 19.22 -1.23
N PRO A 81 4.38 18.61 -0.56
CA PRO A 81 4.50 18.71 0.90
C PRO A 81 4.61 20.19 1.29
N GLU A 82 3.86 20.59 2.32
CA GLU A 82 3.79 21.98 2.78
C GLU A 82 5.09 22.49 3.41
#